data_AF-A0A7C9AII7-F1
#
_entry.id   AF-A0A7C9AII7-F1
#
_cell.length_a   1.000
_cell.length_b   1.000
_cell.length_c   1.000
_cell.angle_alpha   90.00
_cell.angle_beta   90.00
_cell.angle_gamma   90.00
#
_symmetry.space_group_name_H-M   'P 1'
#
loop_
_entity.id
_entity.type
_entity.pdbx_description
1 polymer ?
#
loop_
_entity_poly.entity_id
_entity_poly.type
_entity_poly.pdbx_seq_one_letter_code
_entity_poly.pdbx_strand_id
1 'polypeptide(L)'
;NFIAVNFYMRSDGPGVFDILDRMNGQRLCGCSAITACEPGSPFGVCQNVSEPSIASPATPSFTETFSGSVQLSGSALAASYSNITLTCLFISLMLFVLCL
;
A
#
# COMPACT_ATOMS: atom_id res chain seq x y z
N ASN A 1 15.86 11.78 7.74
CA ASN A 1 14.50 11.43 8.19
C ASN A 1 13.45 12.35 7.52
N PHE A 2 13.38 12.37 6.19
CA PHE A 2 12.47 13.24 5.41
C PHE A 2 11.75 12.51 4.28
N ILE A 3 12.31 11.36 3.87
CA ILE A 3 11.75 10.49 2.83
C ILE A 3 10.40 9.91 3.29
N ALA A 4 10.27 9.52 4.56
CA ALA A 4 9.04 8.99 5.12
C ALA A 4 7.94 10.06 5.30
N VAL A 5 8.31 11.28 5.71
CA VAL A 5 7.36 12.39 5.89
C VAL A 5 6.79 12.85 4.55
N ASN A 6 7.63 12.97 3.53
CA ASN A 6 7.18 13.37 2.19
C ASN A 6 6.34 12.28 1.51
N PHE A 7 6.59 11.00 1.81
CA PHE A 7 5.73 9.90 1.35
C PHE A 7 4.34 9.96 1.99
N TYR A 8 4.28 10.26 3.30
CA TYR A 8 3.01 10.41 4.03
C TYR A 8 2.15 11.58 3.52
N MET A 9 2.76 12.71 3.14
CA MET A 9 2.01 13.90 2.69
C MET A 9 1.57 13.90 1.22
N ARG A 10 2.13 13.01 0.37
CA ARG A 10 1.91 13.02 -1.09
C ARG A 10 1.05 11.86 -1.61
N SER A 11 0.53 11.00 -0.73
CA SER A 11 -0.42 9.96 -1.11
C SER A 11 -1.84 10.52 -1.12
N ASP A 12 -2.50 10.45 -2.28
CA ASP A 12 -3.90 10.90 -2.47
C ASP A 12 -4.94 9.93 -1.87
N GLY A 13 -4.55 9.13 -0.87
CA GLY A 13 -5.43 8.12 -0.28
C GLY A 13 -4.94 7.65 1.09
N PRO A 14 -5.79 6.89 1.81
CA PRO A 14 -5.43 6.31 3.08
C PRO A 14 -4.23 5.37 2.86
N GLY A 15 -3.07 5.74 3.40
CA GLY A 15 -1.83 4.98 3.18
C GLY A 15 -1.84 3.61 3.83
N VAL A 16 -0.70 2.92 3.82
CA VAL A 16 -0.51 1.61 4.48
C VAL A 16 -0.98 1.61 5.94
N PHE A 17 -0.86 2.75 6.63
CA PHE A 17 -1.30 2.91 8.02
C PHE A 17 -2.81 2.82 8.20
N ASP A 18 -3.62 3.30 7.26
CA ASP A 18 -5.08 3.20 7.35
C ASP A 18 -5.54 1.74 7.21
N ILE A 19 -4.94 0.99 6.28
CA ILE A 19 -5.25 -0.45 6.15
C ILE A 19 -4.86 -1.21 7.42
N LEU A 20 -3.70 -0.90 8.00
CA LEU A 20 -3.28 -1.50 9.26
C LEU A 20 -4.25 -1.16 10.40
N ASP A 21 -4.70 0.09 10.49
CA ASP A 21 -5.67 0.51 11.50
C ASP A 21 -7.01 -0.21 11.34
N ARG A 22 -7.48 -0.41 10.10
CA ARG A 22 -8.70 -1.16 9.82
C ARG A 22 -8.57 -2.65 10.14
N MET A 23 -7.48 -3.28 9.71
CA MET A 23 -7.21 -4.68 10.00
C MET A 23 -7.09 -4.94 11.49
N ASN A 24 -6.39 -4.06 12.21
CA ASN A 24 -6.22 -4.18 13.66
C ASN A 24 -7.54 -3.91 14.39
N GLY A 25 -8.33 -2.92 13.97
CA GLY A 25 -9.67 -2.67 14.52
C GLY A 25 -10.57 -3.89 14.42
N GLN A 26 -10.67 -4.47 13.22
CA GLN A 26 -11.46 -5.66 12.97
C GLN A 26 -10.95 -6.87 13.77
N ARG A 27 -9.64 -7.09 13.80
CA ARG A 27 -9.03 -8.24 14.48
C ARG A 27 -9.09 -8.16 16.00
N LEU A 28 -8.87 -6.98 16.57
CA LEU A 28 -8.71 -6.80 18.02
C LEU A 28 -10.04 -6.52 18.72
N CYS A 29 -10.93 -5.77 18.10
CA CYS A 29 -12.17 -5.34 18.74
C CYS A 29 -13.42 -5.42 17.85
N GLY A 30 -13.31 -5.82 16.58
CA GLY A 30 -14.45 -5.94 15.66
C GLY A 30 -14.94 -4.62 15.07
N CYS A 31 -14.15 -3.54 15.18
CA CYS A 31 -14.54 -2.19 14.74
C CYS A 31 -13.87 -1.79 13.43
N SER A 32 -14.41 -0.78 12.74
CA SER A 32 -13.91 -0.33 11.43
C SER A 32 -12.43 0.04 11.45
N ALA A 33 -11.95 0.61 12.55
CA ALA A 33 -10.55 0.97 12.78
C ALA A 33 -10.16 0.78 14.25
N ILE A 34 -8.86 0.67 14.52
CA ILE A 34 -8.30 0.54 15.88
C ILE A 34 -8.66 1.71 16.80
N THR A 35 -8.83 2.90 16.21
CA THR A 35 -9.24 4.13 16.92
C THR A 35 -10.67 4.06 17.43
N ALA A 36 -11.52 3.22 16.84
CA ALA A 36 -12.89 2.99 17.26
C ALA A 36 -13.03 1.94 18.36
N CYS A 37 -11.95 1.24 18.75
CA CYS A 37 -12.00 0.30 19.85
C CYS A 37 -12.21 1.02 21.20
N GLU A 38 -13.11 0.52 22.04
CA GLU A 38 -13.26 0.97 23.41
C GLU A 38 -12.38 0.13 24.36
N PRO A 39 -11.48 0.73 25.16
CA PRO A 39 -10.62 -0.02 26.06
C PRO A 39 -11.41 -0.81 27.10
N GLY A 40 -11.17 -2.12 27.19
CA GLY A 40 -11.84 -2.99 28.14
C GLY A 40 -13.28 -3.36 27.78
N SER A 41 -13.78 -2.92 26.61
CA SER A 41 -15.08 -3.34 26.12
C SER A 41 -15.01 -4.76 25.54
N PRO A 42 -16.14 -5.49 25.52
CA PRO A 42 -16.23 -6.73 24.77
C PRO A 42 -16.10 -6.47 23.26
N PHE A 43 -15.74 -7.52 22.53
CA PHE A 43 -15.62 -7.50 21.08
C PHE A 43 -16.93 -7.05 20.42
N GLY A 44 -16.85 -6.14 19.45
CA GLY A 44 -17.97 -5.57 18.71
C GLY A 44 -18.53 -4.27 19.29
N VAL A 45 -18.01 -3.79 20.43
CA VAL A 45 -18.37 -2.48 20.99
C VAL A 45 -17.43 -1.42 20.43
N CYS A 46 -17.98 -0.50 19.64
CA CYS A 46 -17.23 0.53 18.94
C CYS A 46 -17.66 1.93 19.38
N GLN A 47 -16.68 2.80 19.60
CA GLN A 47 -16.92 4.21 19.86
C GLN A 47 -17.28 4.93 18.57
N ASN A 48 -18.12 5.96 18.69
CA ASN A 48 -18.57 6.75 17.54
C ASN A 48 -17.50 7.78 17.16
N VAL A 49 -16.36 7.31 16.69
CA VAL A 49 -15.31 8.18 16.15
C VAL A 49 -15.81 8.68 14.81
N SER A 50 -15.85 10.01 14.63
CA SER A 50 -16.04 10.59 13.30
C SER A 50 -14.82 10.24 12.45
N GLU A 51 -14.84 9.06 11.84
CA GLU A 51 -13.87 8.64 10.84
C GLU A 51 -14.01 9.61 9.64
N PRO A 52 -12.92 10.20 9.13
CA PRO A 52 -12.97 10.97 7.89
C PRO A 52 -13.46 10.02 6.80
N SER A 53 -14.73 10.16 6.43
CA SER A 53 -15.44 9.30 5.51
C SER A 53 -15.00 9.56 4.08
N ILE A 54 -13.77 9.14 3.73
CA ILE A 54 -13.41 8.95 2.34
C ILE A 54 -13.70 7.49 2.00
N ALA A 55 -14.90 7.31 1.42
CA ALA A 55 -15.42 6.13 0.74
C ALA A 55 -14.92 4.77 1.28
N SER A 56 -15.72 4.19 2.16
CA SER A 56 -15.62 2.76 2.52
C SER A 56 -15.68 1.90 1.25
N PRO A 57 -14.62 1.18 0.85
CA PRO A 57 -14.79 0.03 -0.02
C PRO A 57 -15.53 -1.01 0.82
N ALA A 58 -16.56 -1.59 0.22
CA ALA A 58 -17.52 -2.51 0.85
C ALA A 58 -16.92 -3.43 1.92
N THR A 59 -17.73 -3.68 2.96
CA THR A 59 -17.58 -4.73 3.98
C THR A 59 -16.76 -5.92 3.44
N PRO A 60 -15.55 -6.20 3.97
CA PRO A 60 -14.81 -7.38 3.55
C PRO A 60 -15.56 -8.61 4.07
N SER A 61 -16.31 -9.24 3.18
CA SER A 61 -16.85 -10.58 3.38
C SER A 61 -15.69 -11.51 3.72
N PHE A 62 -15.93 -12.42 4.67
CA PHE A 62 -14.97 -13.31 5.35
C PHE A 62 -14.24 -14.34 4.44
N THR A 63 -14.25 -14.14 3.13
CA THR A 63 -13.76 -15.08 2.11
C THR A 63 -12.95 -14.44 0.99
N GLU A 64 -12.66 -13.14 1.03
CA GLU A 64 -11.82 -12.50 0.02
C GLU A 64 -10.37 -12.32 0.49
N THR A 65 -9.47 -13.03 -0.20
CA THR A 65 -8.05 -12.70 -0.25
C THR A 65 -7.91 -11.26 -0.74
N PHE A 66 -7.45 -10.37 0.14
CA PHE A 66 -7.16 -8.99 -0.22
C PHE A 66 -5.92 -8.94 -1.11
N SER A 67 -6.14 -8.94 -2.43
CA SER A 67 -5.10 -8.73 -3.44
C SER A 67 -5.29 -7.34 -4.06
N GLY A 68 -4.69 -6.33 -3.44
CA GLY A 68 -4.68 -4.96 -3.94
C GLY A 68 -3.30 -4.60 -4.48
N SER A 69 -3.21 -4.17 -5.74
CA SER A 69 -2.01 -3.57 -6.29
C SER A 69 -1.92 -2.10 -5.88
N VAL A 70 -0.85 -1.71 -5.19
CA VAL A 70 -0.51 -0.30 -5.00
C VAL A 70 0.18 0.19 -6.27
N GLN A 71 -0.52 0.99 -7.07
CA GLN A 71 0.09 1.64 -8.24
C GLN A 71 0.96 2.80 -7.75
N LEU A 72 2.24 2.52 -7.51
CA LEU A 72 3.28 3.53 -7.32
C LEU A 72 3.48 4.28 -8.64
N SER A 73 2.63 5.27 -8.93
CA SER A 73 2.85 6.21 -10.01
C SER A 73 3.88 7.27 -9.58
N GLY A 74 5.08 6.79 -9.24
CA GLY A 74 6.28 7.60 -9.15
C GLY A 74 7.04 7.44 -10.45
N SER A 75 6.83 8.34 -11.40
CA SER A 75 7.53 8.37 -12.68
C SER A 75 9.02 8.65 -12.48
N ALA A 76 9.80 7.66 -12.07
CA ALA A 76 11.27 7.66 -12.13
C ALA A 76 11.80 6.93 -13.39
N LEU A 77 10.92 6.68 -14.37
CA LEU A 77 11.21 5.83 -15.53
C LEU A 77 11.94 6.56 -16.67
N ALA A 78 11.96 7.89 -16.71
CA ALA A 78 12.57 8.60 -17.84
C ALA A 78 14.11 8.55 -17.86
N ALA A 79 14.77 8.31 -16.71
CA ALA A 79 16.24 8.29 -16.62
C ALA A 79 16.86 6.88 -16.50
N SER A 80 16.10 5.89 -16.01
CA SER A 80 16.60 4.52 -15.74
C SER A 80 16.39 3.56 -16.92
N TYR A 81 15.32 3.74 -17.71
CA TYR A 81 14.98 2.85 -18.82
C TYR A 81 16.04 2.86 -19.94
N SER A 82 16.55 4.05 -20.30
CA SER A 82 17.54 4.20 -21.38
C SER A 82 18.86 3.48 -21.08
N ASN A 83 19.37 3.57 -19.85
CA ASN A 83 20.61 2.90 -19.46
C ASN A 83 20.45 1.37 -19.40
N ILE A 84 19.32 0.87 -18.88
CA ILE A 84 19.06 -0.57 -18.81
C ILE A 84 18.96 -1.17 -20.23
N THR A 85 18.21 -0.54 -21.13
CA THR A 85 18.08 -1.01 -22.52
C THR A 85 19.42 -1.03 -23.26
N LEU A 86 20.25 0.01 -23.08
CA LEU A 86 21.60 0.07 -23.65
C LEU A 86 22.48 -1.06 -23.11
N THR A 87 22.50 -1.27 -21.79
CA THR A 87 23.30 -2.34 -21.16
C THR A 87 22.88 -3.73 -21.62
N CYS A 88 21.58 -4.00 -21.75
CA CYS A 88 21.08 -5.27 -22.27
C CYS A 88 21.49 -5.53 -23.72
N LEU A 89 21.44 -4.50 -24.58
CA LEU A 89 21.86 -4.62 -25.97
C LEU A 89 23.36 -4.93 -26.08
N PHE A 90 24.20 -4.24 -25.29
CA PHE A 90 25.64 -4.51 -25.25
C PHE A 90 25.96 -5.93 -24.79
N ILE A 91 25.30 -6.41 -23.73
CA ILE A 91 25.49 -7.78 -23.23
C ILE A 91 25.10 -8.82 -24.29
N SER A 92 23.95 -8.62 -24.96
CA SER A 92 23.50 -9.50 -26.03
C SER A 92 24.46 -9.55 -27.22
N LEU A 93 25.06 -8.41 -27.59
CA LEU A 93 26.03 -8.34 -28.67
C LEU A 93 27.34 -9.07 -28.31
N MET A 94 27.84 -8.89 -27.09
CA MET A 94 29.05 -9.59 -26.62
C MET A 94 28.86 -11.11 -26.59
N LEU A 95 27.68 -11.58 -26.16
CA LEU A 95 27.32 -13.00 -26.19
C LEU A 95 27.28 -13.56 -27.61
N PHE A 96 26.72 -12.80 -28.55
CA PHE A 96 26.66 -13.21 -29.96
C PHE A 96 28.06 -13.34 -30.57
N VAL A 97 28.94 -12.37 -30.32
CA VAL A 97 30.34 -12.40 -30.80
C VAL A 97 31.15 -13.53 -30.17
N LEU A 98 30.88 -13.87 -28.90
CA LEU A 98 31.55 -14.98 -28.22
C LEU A 98 31.08 -16.36 -28.74
N CYS A 99 29.85 -16.44 -29.24
CA CYS A 99 29.28 -17.66 -29.83
C CYS A 99 29.59 -17.85 -31.32
N LEU A 100 30.26 -16.89 -31.96
CA LEU A 100 30.66 -16.92 -33.37
C LEU A 100 32.12 -17.41 -33.50
#